data_AF-A0A078S341-F1
#
_entry.id   AF-A0A078S341-F1
#
_cell.length_a   1.000
_cell.length_b   1.000
_cell.length_c   1.000
_cell.angle_alpha   90.00
_cell.angle_beta   90.00
_cell.angle_gamma   90.00
#
_symmetry.space_group_name_H-M   'P 1'
#
loop_
_entity.id
_entity.type
_entity.pdbx_description
1 polymer ?
#
loop_
_entity_poly.entity_id
_entity_poly.type
_entity_poly.pdbx_seq_one_letter_code
_entity_poly.pdbx_strand_id
1 'polypeptide(L)'
;MVQIFKETLLTSLILFLMTACSDDKKELKIIVEPTSFHFEQTGGSKKFGITPNEPATFQSSEAWCKVTSESSTPVQAIYNITVEPNTTPDVRNAIITVSVKEHVQEINVEQAAYIQSDEPEKYTVRENLTTHQLINEMGLGINLGNTLDAVGDWIDPSNILNYEQAWGSPIITQEIIEGYAKAGYSSLRIPVSWGNLLSDDFKVHPDLMDRVEKILNWTLDCGMVAIINIHHENEWIKQVPTDSKAKEKFTSIWKQICERFEKYGDHLLFEPMNEIGYDEIWTPWSGSEADKAKALGYVNDLNQLFVDIVRNSGGNNAKRHLLVEIYNTNLEYAYDPLFKMPNDPANRLALTVHYYTPANLSLIHI
;
A
#
# COMPACT_ATOMS: atom_id res chain seq x y z
N MET A 1 44.27 35.29 15.28
CA MET A 1 43.60 34.14 14.64
C MET A 1 43.48 33.08 15.72
N VAL A 2 42.29 32.51 15.93
CA VAL A 2 42.02 31.36 16.82
C VAL A 2 41.81 31.67 18.33
N GLN A 3 40.66 31.15 18.80
CA GLN A 3 40.17 30.80 20.15
C GLN A 3 40.37 31.75 21.35
N ILE A 4 39.37 31.77 22.24
CA ILE A 4 39.46 31.40 23.68
C ILE A 4 38.11 31.78 24.32
N PHE A 5 37.42 30.84 24.98
CA PHE A 5 37.10 30.94 26.41
C PHE A 5 36.39 29.68 26.90
N LYS A 6 37.02 29.06 27.91
CA LYS A 6 36.55 27.94 28.71
C LYS A 6 36.56 28.41 30.17
N GLU A 7 35.52 27.97 30.88
CA GLU A 7 35.48 27.57 32.30
C GLU A 7 35.46 28.61 33.46
N THR A 8 34.58 28.24 34.40
CA THR A 8 34.61 28.38 35.88
C THR A 8 34.19 29.69 36.54
N LEU A 9 33.14 29.64 37.37
CA LEU A 9 33.24 30.08 38.77
C LEU A 9 32.22 29.43 39.74
N LEU A 10 32.72 29.28 40.95
CA LEU A 10 32.31 28.62 42.19
C LEU A 10 31.25 29.41 43.02
N THR A 11 30.33 28.66 43.63
CA THR A 11 29.69 28.78 44.97
C THR A 11 29.51 30.11 45.75
N SER A 12 28.24 30.31 46.16
CA SER A 12 27.68 30.68 47.48
C SER A 12 28.03 31.99 48.21
N LEU A 13 26.98 32.80 48.51
CA LEU A 13 26.86 33.56 49.78
C LEU A 13 25.39 33.90 50.17
N ILE A 14 24.85 33.09 51.09
CA ILE A 14 24.03 33.35 52.30
C ILE A 14 23.07 34.59 52.44
N LEU A 15 21.81 34.25 52.80
CA LEU A 15 20.73 34.91 53.59
C LEU A 15 20.24 36.33 53.25
N PHE A 16 18.92 36.47 53.06
CA PHE A 16 17.99 36.92 54.12
C PHE A 16 16.52 36.68 53.69
N LEU A 17 15.77 35.96 54.53
CA LEU A 17 14.30 35.98 54.53
C LEU A 17 13.84 37.34 55.07
N MET A 18 13.17 38.13 54.24
CA MET A 18 12.25 39.17 54.68
C MET A 18 11.03 39.12 53.75
N THR A 19 9.91 38.75 54.34
CA THR A 19 8.56 38.81 53.79
C THR A 19 8.24 40.23 53.31
N ALA A 20 7.87 40.37 52.04
CA ALA A 20 7.02 41.45 51.57
C ALA A 20 5.90 40.81 50.74
N CYS A 21 4.75 40.59 51.37
CA CYS A 21 3.50 40.33 50.68
C CYS A 21 3.17 41.55 49.80
N SER A 22 3.34 41.40 48.50
CA SER A 22 2.46 42.03 47.53
C SER A 22 1.58 40.91 47.00
N ASP A 23 0.30 40.90 47.38
CA ASP A 23 -0.73 40.04 46.79
C ASP A 23 -1.01 40.51 45.35
N ASP A 24 0.00 40.43 44.48
CA ASP A 24 -0.21 40.47 43.05
C ASP A 24 -0.56 39.05 42.64
N LYS A 25 -1.86 38.75 42.55
CA LYS A 25 -2.33 37.58 41.82
C LYS A 25 -1.76 37.67 40.40
N LYS A 26 -0.65 36.98 40.13
CA LYS A 26 -0.15 36.79 38.77
C LYS A 26 -1.24 36.07 37.99
N GLU A 27 -1.96 36.80 37.15
CA GLU A 27 -2.87 36.20 36.17
C GLU A 27 -2.05 35.25 35.29
N LEU A 28 -2.42 33.97 35.33
CA LEU A 28 -1.84 32.94 34.48
C LEU A 28 -2.27 33.23 33.05
N LYS A 29 -1.34 33.72 32.23
CA LYS A 29 -1.57 33.94 30.79
C LYS A 29 -1.71 32.60 30.08
N ILE A 30 -2.95 32.26 29.69
CA ILE A 30 -3.24 31.09 28.84
C ILE A 30 -2.89 31.42 27.39
N ILE A 31 -2.20 30.51 26.72
CA ILE A 31 -1.81 30.58 25.31
C ILE A 31 -2.34 29.33 24.62
N VAL A 32 -3.10 29.52 23.54
CA VAL A 32 -3.60 28.45 22.67
C VAL A 32 -3.05 28.71 21.28
N GLU A 33 -2.22 27.80 20.76
CA GLU A 33 -1.58 27.98 19.45
C GLU A 33 -1.48 26.66 18.65
N PRO A 34 -1.75 26.69 17.33
CA PRO A 34 -2.26 27.84 16.56
C PRO A 34 -3.79 28.04 16.73
N THR A 35 -4.28 29.23 16.41
CA THR A 35 -5.71 29.61 16.49
C THR A 35 -6.45 29.53 15.15
N SER A 36 -5.80 29.01 14.11
CA SER A 36 -6.45 28.74 12.83
C SER A 36 -5.85 27.53 12.13
N PHE A 37 -6.70 26.79 11.41
CA PHE A 37 -6.33 25.61 10.63
C PHE A 37 -7.05 25.63 9.28
N HIS A 38 -6.31 25.24 8.25
CA HIS A 38 -6.86 24.92 6.94
C HIS A 38 -6.69 23.43 6.68
N PHE A 39 -7.71 22.75 6.16
CA PHE A 39 -7.69 21.34 5.78
C PHE A 39 -8.12 21.16 4.33
N GLU A 40 -7.53 20.18 3.65
CA GLU A 40 -7.95 19.77 2.32
C GLU A 40 -9.30 19.01 2.37
N GLN A 41 -9.93 18.84 1.20
CA GLN A 41 -11.19 18.13 1.05
C GLN A 41 -11.18 16.71 1.65
N THR A 42 -10.02 16.04 1.68
CA THR A 42 -9.88 14.67 2.25
C THR A 42 -9.97 14.63 3.77
N GLY A 43 -9.88 15.78 4.43
CA GLY A 43 -9.82 15.89 5.89
C GLY A 43 -8.49 15.40 6.48
N GLY A 44 -8.51 14.95 7.74
CA GLY A 44 -7.32 14.50 8.48
C GLY A 44 -7.18 15.13 9.86
N SER A 45 -5.98 15.07 10.44
CA SER A 45 -5.71 15.59 11.79
C SER A 45 -4.54 16.58 11.84
N LYS A 46 -4.68 17.64 12.64
CA LYS A 46 -3.62 18.64 12.92
C LYS A 46 -3.58 18.98 14.41
N LYS A 47 -2.42 19.44 14.90
CA LYS A 47 -2.15 19.63 16.34
C LYS A 47 -2.22 21.10 16.76
N PHE A 48 -2.71 21.34 17.97
CA PHE A 48 -2.52 22.59 18.71
C PHE A 48 -2.10 22.32 20.16
N GLY A 49 -1.48 23.31 20.79
CA GLY A 49 -1.04 23.25 22.17
C GLY A 49 -1.71 24.31 23.06
N ILE A 50 -1.87 23.98 24.34
CA ILE A 50 -2.31 24.90 25.40
C ILE A 50 -1.22 25.00 26.46
N THR A 51 -0.79 26.23 26.74
CA THR A 51 0.26 26.56 27.71
C THR A 51 -0.24 27.64 28.68
N PRO A 52 -0.07 27.48 30.00
CA PRO A 52 0.43 26.30 30.70
C PRO A 52 -0.53 25.11 30.62
N ASN A 53 -0.05 23.90 30.95
CA ASN A 53 -0.88 22.70 31.01
C ASN A 53 -1.93 22.82 32.12
N GLU A 54 -3.12 23.22 31.71
CA GLU A 54 -4.29 23.41 32.57
C GLU A 54 -5.47 22.62 31.98
N PRO A 55 -6.39 22.12 32.82
CA PRO A 55 -7.59 21.44 32.34
C PRO A 55 -8.38 22.32 31.36
N ALA A 56 -8.61 21.80 30.16
CA ALA A 56 -9.33 22.48 29.09
C ALA A 56 -10.59 21.69 28.73
N THR A 57 -11.62 22.41 28.30
CA THR A 57 -12.82 21.83 27.67
C THR A 57 -12.98 22.38 26.26
N PHE A 58 -13.59 21.58 25.39
CA PHE A 58 -13.71 21.87 23.97
C PHE A 58 -15.15 21.73 23.53
N GLN A 59 -15.64 22.70 22.77
CA GLN A 59 -16.90 22.62 22.07
C GLN A 59 -16.66 22.93 20.60
N SER A 60 -17.06 22.02 19.72
CA SER A 60 -17.08 22.27 18.28
C SER A 60 -18.45 22.79 17.87
N SER A 61 -18.48 23.76 16.94
CA SER A 61 -19.71 24.20 16.30
C SER A 61 -20.28 23.14 15.33
N GLU A 62 -19.46 22.18 14.90
CA GLU A 62 -19.77 21.24 13.84
C GLU A 62 -19.41 19.80 14.19
N ALA A 63 -20.26 18.84 13.84
CA ALA A 63 -20.07 17.42 14.18
C ALA A 63 -18.88 16.76 13.44
N TRP A 64 -18.53 17.26 12.26
CA TRP A 64 -17.43 16.75 11.43
C TRP A 64 -16.04 17.22 11.90
N CYS A 65 -15.96 18.13 12.88
CA CYS A 65 -14.72 18.64 13.45
C CYS A 65 -14.65 18.28 14.95
N LYS A 66 -13.66 17.48 15.35
CA LYS A 66 -13.54 16.90 16.70
C LYS A 66 -12.18 17.17 17.31
N VAL A 67 -12.15 17.34 18.63
CA VAL A 67 -10.91 17.50 19.41
C VAL A 67 -10.66 16.26 20.26
N THR A 68 -9.44 15.73 20.21
CA THR A 68 -9.00 14.65 21.10
C THR A 68 -7.68 15.03 21.78
N SER A 69 -7.45 14.50 22.98
CA SER A 69 -6.12 14.60 23.60
C SER A 69 -5.09 13.80 22.81
N GLU A 70 -3.85 14.27 22.80
CA GLU A 70 -2.73 13.53 22.20
C GLU A 70 -1.63 13.24 23.21
N SER A 71 -1.02 14.29 23.77
CA SER A 71 0.06 14.15 24.75
C SER A 71 0.09 15.36 25.69
N SER A 72 0.79 15.24 26.81
CA SER A 72 0.93 16.34 27.76
C SER A 72 2.28 16.30 28.45
N THR A 73 2.82 17.47 28.75
CA THR A 73 4.00 17.69 29.61
C THR A 73 3.59 18.55 30.80
N PRO A 74 4.44 18.71 31.84
CA PRO A 74 4.14 19.66 32.93
C PRO A 74 3.94 21.11 32.48
N VAL A 75 4.38 21.47 31.27
CA VAL A 75 4.34 22.84 30.76
C VAL A 75 3.23 23.06 29.74
N GLN A 76 2.88 22.06 28.94
CA GLN A 76 1.95 22.20 27.82
C GLN A 76 1.15 20.91 27.58
N ALA A 77 -0.13 21.05 27.24
CA ALA A 77 -0.97 19.97 26.73
C ALA A 77 -1.12 20.09 25.20
N ILE A 78 -1.02 18.97 24.48
CA ILE A 78 -1.14 18.87 23.02
C ILE A 78 -2.41 18.09 22.67
N TYR A 79 -3.19 18.65 21.73
CA TYR A 79 -4.46 18.12 21.27
C TYR A 79 -4.46 18.00 19.75
N ASN A 80 -5.27 17.08 19.23
CA ASN A 80 -5.55 16.92 17.81
C ASN A 80 -6.93 17.49 17.47
N ILE A 81 -6.99 18.28 16.41
CA ILE A 81 -8.22 18.58 15.68
C ILE A 81 -8.30 17.56 14.54
N THR A 82 -9.37 16.80 14.49
CA THR A 82 -9.65 15.83 13.43
C THR A 82 -10.90 16.25 12.67
N VAL A 83 -10.78 16.32 11.35
CA VAL A 83 -11.89 16.68 10.45
C VAL A 83 -12.22 15.50 9.53
N GLU A 84 -13.50 15.22 9.36
CA GLU A 84 -14.01 14.25 8.40
C GLU A 84 -13.84 14.78 6.95
N PRO A 85 -13.84 13.93 5.91
CA PRO A 85 -13.79 14.39 4.52
C PRO A 85 -14.96 15.34 4.19
N ASN A 86 -14.68 16.37 3.39
CA ASN A 86 -15.70 17.24 2.82
C ASN A 86 -16.17 16.67 1.49
N THR A 87 -17.45 16.35 1.40
CA THR A 87 -18.10 15.80 0.20
C THR A 87 -19.00 16.82 -0.49
N THR A 88 -19.08 18.05 0.05
CA THR A 88 -19.89 19.13 -0.53
C THR A 88 -19.03 20.03 -1.42
N PRO A 89 -19.58 20.59 -2.50
CA PRO A 89 -18.83 21.47 -3.42
C PRO A 89 -18.50 22.85 -2.83
N ASP A 90 -18.80 23.05 -1.54
CA ASP A 90 -18.60 24.29 -0.81
C ASP A 90 -17.50 24.12 0.25
N VAL A 91 -16.68 25.16 0.40
CA VAL A 91 -15.78 25.32 1.55
C VAL A 91 -16.64 25.36 2.80
N ARG A 92 -16.24 24.62 3.84
CA ARG A 92 -16.96 24.58 5.11
C ARG A 92 -16.07 25.01 6.27
N ASN A 93 -16.69 25.58 7.29
CA ASN A 93 -16.00 26.17 8.44
C ASN A 93 -16.56 25.62 9.75
N ALA A 94 -15.69 25.42 10.73
CA ALA A 94 -16.04 25.13 12.11
C ALA A 94 -15.28 26.06 13.06
N ILE A 95 -15.88 26.32 14.21
CA ILE A 95 -15.25 27.02 15.33
C ILE A 95 -15.10 26.02 16.47
N ILE A 96 -13.88 25.90 16.99
CA ILE A 96 -13.63 25.19 18.24
C ILE A 96 -13.47 26.24 19.33
N THR A 97 -14.39 26.21 20.31
CA THR A 97 -14.30 27.02 21.52
C THR A 97 -13.50 26.25 22.57
N VAL A 98 -12.33 26.78 22.92
CA VAL A 98 -11.44 26.28 23.98
C VAL A 98 -11.71 27.07 25.25
N SER A 99 -12.11 26.38 26.33
CA SER A 99 -12.32 27.02 27.64
C SER A 99 -11.32 26.48 28.66
N VAL A 100 -10.51 27.38 29.21
CA VAL A 100 -9.50 27.10 30.26
C VAL A 100 -9.73 28.07 31.41
N LYS A 101 -10.31 27.59 32.52
CA LYS A 101 -10.78 28.45 33.63
C LYS A 101 -11.75 29.53 33.10
N GLU A 102 -11.42 30.81 33.25
CA GLU A 102 -12.21 31.95 32.75
C GLU A 102 -11.77 32.41 31.35
N HIS A 103 -10.68 31.83 30.80
CA HIS A 103 -10.18 32.17 29.48
C HIS A 103 -10.92 31.36 28.41
N VAL A 104 -11.49 32.05 27.43
CA VAL A 104 -12.13 31.46 26.26
C VAL A 104 -11.37 31.90 25.02
N GLN A 105 -10.97 30.94 24.20
CA GLN A 105 -10.28 31.18 22.93
C GLN A 105 -10.96 30.38 21.83
N GLU A 106 -11.21 31.03 20.69
CA GLU A 106 -11.73 30.36 19.49
C GLU A 106 -10.58 29.96 18.57
N ILE A 107 -10.73 28.78 17.97
CA ILE A 107 -9.88 28.28 16.89
C ILE A 107 -10.75 28.15 15.64
N ASN A 108 -10.35 28.82 14.56
CA ASN A 108 -11.04 28.74 13.28
C ASN A 108 -10.54 27.53 12.48
N VAL A 109 -11.44 26.73 11.95
CA VAL A 109 -11.13 25.57 11.10
C VAL A 109 -11.83 25.71 9.77
N GLU A 110 -11.08 25.93 8.70
CA GLU A 110 -11.57 25.94 7.33
C GLU A 110 -11.22 24.61 6.65
N GLN A 111 -12.16 24.05 5.89
CA GLN A 111 -11.92 22.88 5.06
C GLN A 111 -12.34 23.15 3.62
N ALA A 112 -11.43 22.88 2.68
CA ALA A 112 -11.65 23.07 1.26
C ALA A 112 -12.88 22.31 0.74
N ALA A 113 -13.51 22.88 -0.30
CA ALA A 113 -14.62 22.26 -1.03
C ALA A 113 -14.22 20.91 -1.64
N TYR A 114 -15.19 20.02 -1.78
CA TYR A 114 -15.05 18.88 -2.67
C TYR A 114 -14.93 19.37 -4.12
N ILE A 115 -13.79 19.12 -4.74
CA ILE A 115 -13.62 19.29 -6.18
C ILE A 115 -13.54 17.88 -6.76
N GLN A 116 -14.58 17.51 -7.52
CA GLN A 116 -14.57 16.26 -8.25
C GLN A 116 -13.36 16.26 -9.18
N SER A 117 -12.45 15.31 -8.97
CA SER A 117 -11.36 15.06 -9.91
C SER A 117 -11.96 14.69 -11.26
N ASP A 118 -11.57 15.41 -12.33
CA ASP A 118 -11.91 15.02 -13.70
C ASP A 118 -11.20 13.71 -14.10
N GLU A 119 -10.14 13.32 -13.38
CA GLU A 119 -9.41 12.09 -13.61
C GLU A 119 -10.13 10.91 -12.93
N PRO A 120 -10.49 9.85 -13.70
CA PRO A 120 -11.11 8.65 -13.16
C PRO A 120 -10.32 8.07 -11.99
N GLU A 121 -11.03 7.62 -10.95
CA GLU A 121 -10.43 7.05 -9.74
C GLU A 121 -9.43 5.92 -10.04
N LYS A 122 -9.66 5.14 -11.10
CA LYS A 122 -8.77 4.07 -11.57
C LYS A 122 -7.35 4.51 -11.97
N TYR A 123 -7.09 5.80 -12.14
CA TYR A 123 -5.76 6.36 -12.40
C TYR A 123 -5.15 7.06 -11.18
N THR A 124 -5.91 7.22 -10.10
CA THR A 124 -5.49 7.96 -8.92
C THR A 124 -4.54 7.15 -8.04
N VAL A 125 -3.43 7.76 -7.64
CA VAL A 125 -2.53 7.22 -6.61
C VAL A 125 -2.70 8.04 -5.34
N ARG A 126 -3.25 7.44 -4.29
CA ARG A 126 -3.38 8.10 -2.98
C ARG A 126 -2.02 8.13 -2.27
N GLU A 127 -1.52 9.34 -2.00
CA GLU A 127 -0.20 9.55 -1.37
C GLU A 127 -0.11 8.94 0.04
N ASN A 128 -1.17 9.08 0.83
CA ASN A 128 -1.22 8.64 2.23
C ASN A 128 -1.90 7.29 2.43
N LEU A 129 -2.12 6.52 1.36
CA LEU A 129 -2.64 5.16 1.45
C LEU A 129 -1.50 4.18 1.73
N THR A 130 -1.54 3.54 2.89
CA THR A 130 -0.62 2.44 3.22
C THR A 130 -1.08 1.15 2.56
N THR A 131 -0.16 0.22 2.28
CA THR A 131 -0.54 -1.11 1.74
C THR A 131 -1.51 -1.84 2.65
N HIS A 132 -1.38 -1.68 3.97
CA HIS A 132 -2.32 -2.29 4.92
C HIS A 132 -3.75 -1.74 4.78
N GLN A 133 -3.91 -0.43 4.56
CA GLN A 133 -5.22 0.16 4.29
C GLN A 133 -5.80 -0.34 2.97
N LEU A 134 -4.98 -0.42 1.91
CA LEU A 134 -5.42 -0.98 0.63
C LEU A 134 -5.85 -2.44 0.77
N ILE A 135 -5.12 -3.27 1.54
CA ILE A 135 -5.51 -4.66 1.82
C ILE A 135 -6.87 -4.73 2.52
N ASN A 136 -7.16 -3.79 3.43
CA ASN A 136 -8.48 -3.73 4.06
C ASN A 136 -9.58 -3.35 3.05
N GLU A 137 -9.27 -2.50 2.06
CA GLU A 137 -10.19 -2.16 0.96
C GLU A 137 -10.41 -3.32 -0.03
N MET A 138 -9.41 -4.20 -0.22
CA MET A 138 -9.52 -5.37 -1.11
C MET A 138 -10.62 -6.36 -0.71
N GLY A 139 -11.04 -6.35 0.56
CA GLY A 139 -12.19 -7.11 1.06
C GLY A 139 -12.18 -8.59 0.66
N LEU A 140 -13.36 -9.11 0.31
CA LEU A 140 -13.49 -10.45 -0.26
C LEU A 140 -13.08 -10.41 -1.74
N GLY A 141 -12.10 -11.24 -2.11
CA GLY A 141 -11.61 -11.36 -3.48
C GLY A 141 -12.04 -12.64 -4.19
N ILE A 142 -11.95 -12.64 -5.52
CA ILE A 142 -12.09 -13.83 -6.37
C ILE A 142 -10.94 -13.89 -7.39
N ASN A 143 -10.54 -15.10 -7.79
CA ASN A 143 -9.58 -15.32 -8.86
C ASN A 143 -10.32 -15.59 -10.17
N LEU A 144 -9.89 -14.93 -11.25
CA LEU A 144 -10.27 -15.25 -12.62
C LEU A 144 -9.39 -16.38 -13.18
N GLY A 145 -9.37 -17.53 -12.49
CA GLY A 145 -8.51 -18.66 -12.84
C GLY A 145 -8.96 -19.40 -14.09
N ASN A 146 -8.09 -20.26 -14.63
CA ASN A 146 -8.31 -21.09 -15.81
C ASN A 146 -8.80 -20.29 -17.04
N THR A 147 -8.34 -19.04 -17.14
CA THR A 147 -8.75 -18.06 -18.13
C THR A 147 -7.51 -17.58 -18.89
N LEU A 148 -6.88 -16.45 -18.51
CA LEU A 148 -5.68 -15.94 -19.20
C LEU A 148 -4.38 -16.62 -18.75
N ASP A 149 -4.45 -17.41 -17.69
CA ASP A 149 -3.41 -18.30 -17.20
C ASP A 149 -3.33 -19.63 -17.95
N ALA A 150 -4.36 -20.01 -18.71
CA ALA A 150 -4.38 -21.29 -19.41
C ALA A 150 -3.21 -21.45 -20.39
N VAL A 151 -2.51 -22.59 -20.31
CA VAL A 151 -1.38 -22.95 -21.17
C VAL A 151 -1.60 -24.29 -21.87
N GLY A 152 -0.97 -24.49 -23.02
CA GLY A 152 -1.04 -25.75 -23.76
C GLY A 152 -0.46 -25.62 -25.17
N ASP A 153 0.33 -26.61 -25.59
CA ASP A 153 0.92 -26.68 -26.94
C ASP A 153 -0.12 -26.97 -28.04
N TRP A 154 -1.28 -27.48 -27.64
CA TRP A 154 -2.43 -27.79 -28.49
C TRP A 154 -3.35 -26.58 -28.73
N ILE A 155 -3.14 -25.47 -28.02
CA ILE A 155 -3.95 -24.26 -28.17
C ILE A 155 -3.51 -23.52 -29.44
N ASP A 156 -4.47 -23.19 -30.32
CA ASP A 156 -4.19 -22.40 -31.53
C ASP A 156 -3.89 -20.94 -31.15
N PRO A 157 -2.67 -20.43 -31.41
CA PRO A 157 -2.27 -19.07 -31.03
C PRO A 157 -2.83 -17.98 -31.95
N SER A 158 -3.60 -18.33 -32.99
CA SER A 158 -4.15 -17.36 -33.95
C SER A 158 -5.12 -16.33 -33.34
N ASN A 159 -5.66 -16.62 -32.14
CA ASN A 159 -6.59 -15.74 -31.44
C ASN A 159 -6.42 -15.91 -29.93
N ILE A 160 -6.23 -14.80 -29.21
CA ILE A 160 -6.10 -14.79 -27.74
C ILE A 160 -7.28 -15.49 -27.03
N LEU A 161 -8.49 -15.43 -27.59
CA LEU A 161 -9.67 -16.07 -27.00
C LEU A 161 -9.55 -17.60 -26.94
N ASN A 162 -8.73 -18.21 -27.79
CA ASN A 162 -8.49 -19.66 -27.75
C ASN A 162 -7.77 -20.07 -26.45
N TYR A 163 -6.82 -19.25 -25.97
CA TYR A 163 -6.20 -19.45 -24.65
C TYR A 163 -7.22 -19.22 -23.54
N GLU A 164 -7.96 -18.11 -23.62
CA GLU A 164 -8.92 -17.73 -22.59
C GLU A 164 -9.96 -18.84 -22.29
N GLN A 165 -10.36 -19.58 -23.32
CA GLN A 165 -11.37 -20.65 -23.19
C GLN A 165 -10.75 -22.04 -23.02
N ALA A 166 -9.43 -22.19 -23.15
CA ALA A 166 -8.76 -23.49 -23.26
C ALA A 166 -9.04 -24.40 -22.06
N TRP A 167 -9.13 -23.85 -20.85
CA TRP A 167 -9.39 -24.62 -19.64
C TRP A 167 -10.83 -24.51 -19.15
N GLY A 168 -11.76 -24.23 -20.07
CA GLY A 168 -13.21 -24.30 -19.84
C GLY A 168 -13.86 -22.99 -19.38
N SER A 169 -13.09 -21.91 -19.26
CA SER A 169 -13.65 -20.59 -18.96
C SER A 169 -14.49 -20.05 -20.14
N PRO A 170 -15.60 -19.33 -19.90
CA PRO A 170 -16.27 -18.58 -20.96
C PRO A 170 -15.37 -17.43 -21.42
N ILE A 171 -15.70 -16.82 -22.57
CA ILE A 171 -15.14 -15.51 -22.90
C ILE A 171 -15.63 -14.51 -21.85
N ILE A 172 -14.70 -13.88 -21.15
CA ILE A 172 -14.96 -12.91 -20.11
C ILE A 172 -15.56 -11.64 -20.72
N THR A 173 -16.72 -11.25 -20.20
CA THR A 173 -17.42 -10.04 -20.60
C THR A 173 -17.49 -9.04 -19.45
N GLN A 174 -17.84 -7.80 -19.75
CA GLN A 174 -18.04 -6.78 -18.73
C GLN A 174 -19.12 -7.20 -17.72
N GLU A 175 -20.20 -7.81 -18.20
CA GLU A 175 -21.33 -8.24 -17.36
C GLU A 175 -20.93 -9.31 -16.35
N ILE A 176 -19.96 -10.17 -16.69
CA ILE A 176 -19.40 -11.17 -15.75
C ILE A 176 -18.66 -10.45 -14.62
N ILE A 177 -17.80 -9.48 -14.96
CA ILE A 177 -17.02 -8.71 -13.96
C ILE A 177 -17.94 -7.84 -13.08
N GLU A 178 -18.92 -7.18 -13.68
CA GLU A 178 -19.96 -6.47 -12.93
C GLU A 178 -20.77 -7.41 -12.03
N GLY A 179 -21.00 -8.65 -12.48
CA GLY A 179 -21.64 -9.71 -11.70
C GLY A 179 -20.85 -10.05 -10.44
N TYR A 180 -19.52 -10.15 -10.53
CA TYR A 180 -18.66 -10.34 -9.35
C TYR A 180 -18.76 -9.16 -8.38
N ALA A 181 -18.68 -7.93 -8.87
CA ALA A 181 -18.85 -6.75 -8.02
C ALA A 181 -20.23 -6.73 -7.32
N LYS A 182 -21.31 -7.01 -8.07
CA LYS A 182 -22.69 -7.10 -7.54
C LYS A 182 -22.86 -8.22 -6.52
N ALA A 183 -22.08 -9.30 -6.63
CA ALA A 183 -22.06 -10.39 -5.65
C ALA A 183 -21.32 -10.03 -4.35
N GLY A 184 -20.63 -8.89 -4.30
CA GLY A 184 -19.94 -8.38 -3.12
C GLY A 184 -18.43 -8.63 -3.11
N TYR A 185 -17.83 -9.02 -4.24
CA TYR A 185 -16.37 -9.05 -4.35
C TYR A 185 -15.81 -7.63 -4.48
N SER A 186 -14.76 -7.34 -3.73
CA SER A 186 -14.06 -6.04 -3.72
C SER A 186 -12.69 -6.11 -4.39
N SER A 187 -12.23 -7.31 -4.75
CA SER A 187 -11.00 -7.51 -5.51
C SER A 187 -11.09 -8.68 -6.49
N LEU A 188 -10.35 -8.57 -7.59
CA LEU A 188 -10.20 -9.60 -8.62
C LEU A 188 -8.71 -9.84 -8.90
N ARG A 189 -8.23 -11.06 -8.67
CA ARG A 189 -6.92 -11.49 -9.18
C ARG A 189 -7.10 -12.04 -10.59
N ILE A 190 -6.27 -11.56 -11.51
CA ILE A 190 -6.25 -11.90 -12.94
C ILE A 190 -4.94 -12.64 -13.23
N PRO A 191 -4.90 -13.96 -13.03
CA PRO A 191 -3.79 -14.81 -13.47
C PRO A 191 -3.50 -14.66 -14.95
N VAL A 192 -2.22 -14.48 -15.35
CA VAL A 192 -1.83 -14.38 -16.76
C VAL A 192 -0.58 -15.18 -17.07
N SER A 193 -0.62 -15.99 -18.13
CA SER A 193 0.54 -16.68 -18.69
C SER A 193 0.99 -15.97 -19.98
N TRP A 194 2.02 -15.12 -19.85
CA TRP A 194 2.53 -14.23 -20.89
C TRP A 194 3.32 -14.96 -21.98
N GLY A 195 3.96 -16.07 -21.61
CA GLY A 195 4.73 -16.93 -22.51
C GLY A 195 3.91 -17.54 -23.65
N ASN A 196 2.57 -17.60 -23.54
CA ASN A 196 1.68 -18.10 -24.58
C ASN A 196 1.78 -17.32 -25.89
N LEU A 197 1.96 -16.00 -25.79
CA LEU A 197 2.04 -15.10 -26.94
C LEU A 197 3.23 -14.15 -26.77
N LEU A 198 4.41 -14.75 -26.73
CA LEU A 198 5.68 -14.07 -26.59
C LEU A 198 6.56 -14.38 -27.80
N SER A 199 7.13 -13.36 -28.44
CA SER A 199 8.10 -13.55 -29.52
C SER A 199 9.48 -13.97 -28.99
N ASP A 200 10.36 -14.39 -29.89
CA ASP A 200 11.73 -14.82 -29.57
C ASP A 200 12.60 -13.70 -28.96
N ASP A 201 12.29 -12.44 -29.24
CA ASP A 201 12.90 -11.24 -28.64
C ASP A 201 12.18 -10.78 -27.37
N PHE A 202 11.37 -11.65 -26.77
CA PHE A 202 10.62 -11.43 -25.53
C PHE A 202 9.60 -10.28 -25.59
N LYS A 203 9.07 -9.97 -26.77
CA LYS A 203 7.99 -9.00 -26.92
C LYS A 203 6.65 -9.67 -26.68
N VAL A 204 5.86 -9.14 -25.76
CA VAL A 204 4.50 -9.61 -25.50
C VAL A 204 3.61 -9.21 -26.67
N HIS A 205 2.83 -10.15 -27.18
CA HIS A 205 1.91 -9.87 -28.28
C HIS A 205 0.85 -8.83 -27.85
N PRO A 206 0.55 -7.82 -28.68
CA PRO A 206 -0.39 -6.76 -28.34
C PRO A 206 -1.78 -7.29 -27.96
N ASP A 207 -2.30 -8.31 -28.65
CA ASP A 207 -3.63 -8.86 -28.35
C ASP A 207 -3.77 -9.41 -26.92
N LEU A 208 -2.71 -10.03 -26.38
CA LEU A 208 -2.72 -10.48 -24.98
C LEU A 208 -2.74 -9.27 -24.04
N MET A 209 -1.86 -8.30 -24.29
CA MET A 209 -1.76 -7.08 -23.49
C MET A 209 -3.08 -6.28 -23.48
N ASP A 210 -3.70 -6.13 -24.65
CA ASP A 210 -4.98 -5.45 -24.83
C ASP A 210 -6.12 -6.21 -24.15
N ARG A 211 -6.09 -7.55 -24.18
CA ARG A 211 -7.10 -8.38 -23.51
C ARG A 211 -6.99 -8.28 -21.98
N VAL A 212 -5.77 -8.32 -21.43
CA VAL A 212 -5.52 -8.09 -20.00
C VAL A 212 -5.99 -6.70 -19.60
N GLU A 213 -5.64 -5.65 -20.36
CA GLU A 213 -6.05 -4.28 -20.08
C GLU A 213 -7.57 -4.10 -20.14
N LYS A 214 -8.27 -4.80 -21.03
CA LYS A 214 -9.73 -4.77 -21.12
C LYS A 214 -10.40 -5.32 -19.87
N ILE A 215 -9.95 -6.48 -19.37
CA ILE A 215 -10.50 -7.09 -18.14
C ILE A 215 -10.12 -6.26 -16.91
N LEU A 216 -8.90 -5.73 -16.88
CA LEU A 216 -8.46 -4.78 -15.86
C LEU A 216 -9.39 -3.56 -15.80
N ASN A 217 -9.68 -2.93 -16.94
CA ASN A 217 -10.54 -1.75 -16.95
C ASN A 217 -11.94 -2.06 -16.41
N TRP A 218 -12.57 -3.16 -16.83
CA TRP A 218 -13.87 -3.56 -16.27
C TRP A 218 -13.84 -3.77 -14.76
N THR A 219 -12.74 -4.33 -14.25
CA THR A 219 -12.52 -4.55 -12.81
C THR A 219 -12.46 -3.21 -12.07
N LEU A 220 -11.61 -2.30 -12.54
CA LEU A 220 -11.41 -1.00 -11.91
C LEU A 220 -12.63 -0.08 -12.07
N ASP A 221 -13.35 -0.16 -13.19
CA ASP A 221 -14.58 0.59 -13.44
C ASP A 221 -15.72 0.14 -12.50
N CYS A 222 -15.64 -1.09 -11.96
CA CYS A 222 -16.52 -1.57 -10.88
C CYS A 222 -16.05 -1.16 -9.47
N GLY A 223 -14.96 -0.39 -9.34
CA GLY A 223 -14.36 -0.02 -8.06
C GLY A 223 -13.63 -1.16 -7.34
N MET A 224 -13.45 -2.32 -7.99
CA MET A 224 -12.68 -3.42 -7.41
C MET A 224 -11.18 -3.18 -7.56
N VAL A 225 -10.40 -3.70 -6.61
CA VAL A 225 -8.94 -3.79 -6.73
C VAL A 225 -8.56 -4.94 -7.66
N ALA A 226 -7.64 -4.71 -8.59
CA ALA A 226 -7.14 -5.71 -9.52
C ALA A 226 -5.71 -6.15 -9.15
N ILE A 227 -5.42 -7.45 -9.30
CA ILE A 227 -4.06 -8.00 -9.22
C ILE A 227 -3.72 -8.65 -10.57
N ILE A 228 -2.58 -8.29 -11.15
CA ILE A 228 -2.02 -8.96 -12.35
C ILE A 228 -0.69 -9.59 -11.99
N ASN A 229 -0.43 -10.80 -12.48
CA ASN A 229 0.79 -11.55 -12.20
C ASN A 229 1.43 -12.18 -13.45
N ILE A 230 2.53 -12.91 -13.26
CA ILE A 230 2.99 -13.96 -14.18
C ILE A 230 2.65 -15.32 -13.55
N HIS A 231 1.89 -16.17 -14.24
CA HIS A 231 1.25 -17.34 -13.61
C HIS A 231 1.93 -18.69 -13.91
N HIS A 232 1.61 -19.36 -15.02
CA HIS A 232 2.11 -20.73 -15.29
C HIS A 232 3.41 -20.73 -16.10
N GLU A 233 4.47 -20.15 -15.53
CA GLU A 233 5.75 -19.94 -16.21
C GLU A 233 6.97 -20.41 -15.37
N ASN A 234 6.72 -21.26 -14.39
CA ASN A 234 7.67 -21.65 -13.34
C ASN A 234 8.96 -22.26 -13.89
N GLU A 235 8.87 -23.08 -14.94
CA GLU A 235 10.00 -23.81 -15.51
C GLU A 235 11.17 -22.89 -15.93
N TRP A 236 10.86 -21.75 -16.57
CA TRP A 236 11.90 -20.80 -16.97
C TRP A 236 12.13 -19.72 -15.91
N ILE A 237 11.12 -19.36 -15.11
CA ILE A 237 11.28 -18.39 -14.00
C ILE A 237 12.27 -18.91 -12.95
N LYS A 238 12.25 -20.21 -12.63
CA LYS A 238 13.24 -20.84 -11.74
C LYS A 238 14.68 -20.68 -12.23
N GLN A 239 14.90 -20.44 -13.51
CA GLN A 239 16.26 -20.27 -14.05
C GLN A 239 16.78 -18.83 -13.89
N VAL A 240 15.91 -17.84 -13.65
CA VAL A 240 16.26 -16.41 -13.57
C VAL A 240 17.43 -16.09 -12.62
N PRO A 241 17.57 -16.70 -11.43
CA PRO A 241 18.69 -16.40 -10.54
C PRO A 241 20.06 -16.80 -11.09
N THR A 242 20.12 -17.75 -12.04
CA THR A 242 21.38 -18.34 -12.51
C THR A 242 21.61 -18.25 -14.02
N ASP A 243 20.55 -18.00 -14.80
CA ASP A 243 20.62 -17.87 -16.25
C ASP A 243 20.31 -16.42 -16.69
N SER A 244 21.25 -15.82 -17.42
CA SER A 244 21.14 -14.42 -17.86
C SER A 244 20.02 -14.20 -18.88
N LYS A 245 19.71 -15.21 -19.72
CA LYS A 245 18.67 -15.10 -20.74
C LYS A 245 17.28 -15.23 -20.09
N ALA A 246 17.12 -16.10 -19.10
CA ALA A 246 15.91 -16.16 -18.28
C ALA A 246 15.70 -14.83 -17.52
N LYS A 247 16.77 -14.26 -16.95
CA LYS A 247 16.72 -12.93 -16.30
C LYS A 247 16.33 -11.81 -17.27
N GLU A 248 16.88 -11.83 -18.49
CA GLU A 248 16.52 -10.90 -19.56
C GLU A 248 15.04 -11.04 -19.94
N LYS A 249 14.55 -12.27 -20.12
CA LYS A 249 13.13 -12.56 -20.40
C LYS A 249 12.22 -12.02 -19.30
N PHE A 250 12.49 -12.33 -18.03
CA PHE A 250 11.72 -11.84 -16.89
C PHE A 250 11.68 -10.31 -16.85
N THR A 251 12.85 -9.69 -17.04
CA THR A 251 13.02 -8.23 -17.04
C THR A 251 12.24 -7.60 -18.18
N SER A 252 12.29 -8.18 -19.38
CA SER A 252 11.59 -7.68 -20.57
C SER A 252 10.08 -7.72 -20.41
N ILE A 253 9.54 -8.84 -19.92
CA ILE A 253 8.09 -9.00 -19.70
C ILE A 253 7.61 -7.98 -18.67
N TRP A 254 8.25 -7.90 -17.49
CA TRP A 254 7.84 -6.95 -16.46
C TRP A 254 7.99 -5.49 -16.89
N LYS A 255 9.01 -5.12 -17.68
CA LYS A 255 9.12 -3.77 -18.24
C LYS A 255 7.95 -3.42 -19.16
N GLN A 256 7.55 -4.33 -20.03
CA GLN A 256 6.40 -4.11 -20.93
C GLN A 256 5.07 -4.00 -20.16
N ILE A 257 4.88 -4.82 -19.12
CA ILE A 257 3.73 -4.72 -18.21
C ILE A 257 3.76 -3.35 -17.50
N CYS A 258 4.89 -2.96 -16.94
CA CYS A 258 5.05 -1.67 -16.25
C CYS A 258 4.74 -0.48 -17.18
N GLU A 259 5.28 -0.48 -18.40
CA GLU A 259 5.04 0.56 -19.40
C GLU A 259 3.56 0.62 -19.79
N ARG A 260 2.94 -0.53 -20.08
CA ARG A 260 1.53 -0.57 -20.49
C ARG A 260 0.61 -0.03 -19.41
N PHE A 261 0.83 -0.45 -18.17
CA PHE A 261 -0.08 -0.19 -17.06
C PHE A 261 0.36 0.96 -16.16
N GLU A 262 1.37 1.75 -16.58
CA GLU A 262 1.92 2.86 -15.81
C GLU A 262 0.83 3.84 -15.35
N LYS A 263 -0.14 4.16 -16.22
CA LYS A 263 -1.21 5.14 -15.93
C LYS A 263 -2.15 4.74 -14.79
N TYR A 264 -2.23 3.47 -14.42
CA TYR A 264 -3.22 3.00 -13.44
C TYR A 264 -2.82 3.33 -12.01
N GLY A 265 -3.83 3.65 -11.21
CA GLY A 265 -3.73 4.10 -9.82
C GLY A 265 -3.41 2.99 -8.82
N ASP A 266 -3.71 3.25 -7.55
CA ASP A 266 -3.41 2.33 -6.44
C ASP A 266 -4.26 1.06 -6.39
N HIS A 267 -5.43 1.04 -7.06
CA HIS A 267 -6.28 -0.15 -7.19
C HIS A 267 -5.74 -1.20 -8.19
N LEU A 268 -4.60 -0.98 -8.83
CA LEU A 268 -3.89 -2.04 -9.56
C LEU A 268 -2.61 -2.43 -8.83
N LEU A 269 -2.54 -3.69 -8.38
CA LEU A 269 -1.36 -4.32 -7.82
C LEU A 269 -0.70 -5.24 -8.85
N PHE A 270 0.62 -5.36 -8.73
CA PHE A 270 1.40 -6.38 -9.43
C PHE A 270 1.88 -7.44 -8.45
N GLU A 271 1.85 -8.70 -8.90
CA GLU A 271 2.39 -9.86 -8.20
C GLU A 271 3.47 -10.52 -9.08
N PRO A 272 4.68 -10.79 -8.55
CA PRO A 272 5.87 -11.09 -9.36
C PRO A 272 5.76 -12.34 -10.22
N MET A 273 5.21 -13.40 -9.64
CA MET A 273 5.23 -14.77 -10.13
C MET A 273 4.20 -15.60 -9.34
N ASN A 274 4.13 -16.92 -9.59
CA ASN A 274 3.19 -17.81 -8.94
C ASN A 274 3.81 -19.15 -8.54
N GLU A 275 3.74 -19.49 -7.26
CA GLU A 275 4.15 -20.78 -6.68
C GLU A 275 5.58 -21.20 -7.05
N ILE A 276 6.53 -20.25 -6.98
CA ILE A 276 7.94 -20.53 -7.21
C ILE A 276 8.58 -21.13 -5.96
N GLY A 277 9.07 -22.35 -6.14
CA GLY A 277 10.04 -22.99 -5.26
C GLY A 277 10.97 -23.90 -6.06
N TYR A 278 11.96 -24.44 -5.38
CA TYR A 278 13.07 -25.20 -5.95
C TYR A 278 13.14 -26.57 -5.29
N ASP A 279 12.07 -27.35 -5.44
CA ASP A 279 11.94 -28.69 -4.85
C ASP A 279 13.05 -29.64 -5.33
N GLU A 280 13.64 -29.38 -6.50
CA GLU A 280 14.82 -30.06 -7.01
C GLU A 280 16.12 -29.76 -6.24
N ILE A 281 16.14 -28.65 -5.49
CA ILE A 281 17.24 -28.25 -4.59
C ILE A 281 16.90 -28.65 -3.15
N TRP A 282 15.70 -28.29 -2.68
CA TRP A 282 15.30 -28.47 -1.30
C TRP A 282 13.79 -28.65 -1.12
N THR A 283 13.43 -29.60 -0.25
CA THR A 283 12.08 -29.77 0.30
C THR A 283 12.18 -30.00 1.81
N PRO A 284 11.07 -29.92 2.58
CA PRO A 284 11.08 -30.31 3.99
C PRO A 284 11.58 -31.74 4.27
N TRP A 285 11.57 -32.61 3.25
CA TRP A 285 11.93 -34.02 3.37
C TRP A 285 13.26 -34.39 2.71
N SER A 286 13.90 -33.47 1.99
CA SER A 286 15.12 -33.72 1.22
C SER A 286 15.95 -32.45 1.02
N GLY A 287 17.27 -32.56 1.17
CA GLY A 287 18.22 -31.44 1.06
C GLY A 287 18.81 -31.02 2.42
N SER A 288 19.91 -30.26 2.37
CA SER A 288 20.58 -29.71 3.56
C SER A 288 20.08 -28.31 3.92
N GLU A 289 20.46 -27.79 5.08
CA GLU A 289 20.20 -26.38 5.44
C GLU A 289 20.84 -25.39 4.46
N ALA A 290 21.97 -25.76 3.86
CA ALA A 290 22.59 -24.95 2.82
C ALA A 290 21.76 -24.94 1.52
N ASP A 291 21.15 -26.08 1.17
CA ASP A 291 20.24 -26.19 0.02
C ASP A 291 18.96 -25.38 0.27
N LYS A 292 18.41 -25.43 1.49
CA LYS A 292 17.29 -24.59 1.92
C LYS A 292 17.59 -23.10 1.76
N ALA A 293 18.73 -22.66 2.30
CA ALA A 293 19.16 -21.27 2.20
C ALA A 293 19.34 -20.81 0.75
N LYS A 294 19.85 -21.69 -0.12
CA LYS A 294 19.96 -21.43 -1.55
C LYS A 294 18.58 -21.33 -2.23
N ALA A 295 17.69 -22.29 -1.99
CA ALA A 295 16.36 -22.36 -2.58
C ALA A 295 15.50 -21.14 -2.21
N LEU A 296 15.44 -20.78 -0.92
CA LEU A 296 14.71 -19.58 -0.47
C LEU A 296 15.43 -18.30 -0.91
N GLY A 297 16.77 -18.30 -0.95
CA GLY A 297 17.57 -17.20 -1.48
C GLY A 297 17.21 -16.84 -2.92
N TYR A 298 17.00 -17.83 -3.78
CA TYR A 298 16.57 -17.62 -5.16
C TYR A 298 15.19 -16.96 -5.30
N VAL A 299 14.24 -17.29 -4.42
CA VAL A 299 12.93 -16.61 -4.39
C VAL A 299 13.09 -15.16 -3.91
N ASN A 300 13.92 -14.92 -2.89
CA ASN A 300 14.22 -13.55 -2.44
C ASN A 300 14.87 -12.70 -3.55
N ASP A 301 15.82 -13.25 -4.30
CA ASP A 301 16.50 -12.55 -5.41
C ASP A 301 15.53 -12.21 -6.55
N LEU A 302 14.61 -13.12 -6.87
CA LEU A 302 13.53 -12.90 -7.84
C LEU A 302 12.58 -11.79 -7.40
N ASN A 303 12.13 -11.81 -6.14
CA ASN A 303 11.28 -10.77 -5.58
C ASN A 303 11.96 -9.39 -5.60
N GLN A 304 13.26 -9.32 -5.25
CA GLN A 304 14.02 -8.06 -5.31
C GLN A 304 14.15 -7.57 -6.75
N LEU A 305 14.49 -8.44 -7.70
CA LEU A 305 14.57 -8.08 -9.11
C LEU A 305 13.25 -7.51 -9.63
N PHE A 306 12.12 -8.12 -9.28
CA PHE A 306 10.80 -7.63 -9.62
C PHE A 306 10.54 -6.22 -9.07
N VAL A 307 10.75 -6.01 -7.77
CA VAL A 307 10.57 -4.69 -7.14
C VAL A 307 11.45 -3.64 -7.81
N ASP A 308 12.72 -3.97 -8.08
CA ASP A 308 13.65 -3.08 -8.76
C ASP A 308 13.15 -2.70 -10.16
N ILE A 309 12.64 -3.66 -10.95
CA ILE A 309 12.09 -3.39 -12.29
C ILE A 309 10.91 -2.43 -12.20
N VAL A 310 9.94 -2.72 -11.32
CA VAL A 310 8.72 -1.92 -11.19
C VAL A 310 9.04 -0.52 -10.72
N ARG A 311 9.87 -0.36 -9.67
CA ARG A 311 10.22 0.96 -9.14
C ARG A 311 11.03 1.79 -10.11
N ASN A 312 11.97 1.18 -10.85
CA ASN A 312 12.77 1.87 -11.86
C ASN A 312 11.97 2.29 -13.09
N SER A 313 10.76 1.76 -13.31
CA SER A 313 9.91 2.19 -14.41
C SER A 313 9.27 3.58 -14.21
N GLY A 314 9.28 4.13 -12.99
CA GLY A 314 8.81 5.49 -12.72
C GLY A 314 7.28 5.62 -12.68
N GLY A 315 6.76 6.82 -12.94
CA GLY A 315 5.32 7.11 -12.98
C GLY A 315 4.57 6.64 -11.71
N ASN A 316 3.36 6.11 -11.89
CA ASN A 316 2.61 5.53 -10.78
C ASN A 316 3.24 4.22 -10.28
N ASN A 317 4.04 3.53 -11.09
CA ASN A 317 4.72 2.28 -10.68
C ASN A 317 5.74 2.53 -9.56
N ALA A 318 6.33 3.73 -9.49
CA ALA A 318 7.18 4.13 -8.37
C ALA A 318 6.45 4.14 -7.02
N LYS A 319 5.10 4.22 -7.02
CA LYS A 319 4.24 4.23 -5.83
C LYS A 319 3.23 3.07 -5.80
N ARG A 320 3.25 2.18 -6.79
CA ARG A 320 2.28 1.07 -6.90
C ARG A 320 2.45 0.09 -5.73
N HIS A 321 1.35 -0.37 -5.16
CA HIS A 321 1.41 -1.44 -4.17
C HIS A 321 1.75 -2.77 -4.87
N LEU A 322 2.72 -3.50 -4.33
CA LEU A 322 3.18 -4.75 -4.92
C LEU A 322 2.97 -5.90 -3.96
N LEU A 323 2.61 -7.05 -4.50
CA LEU A 323 2.69 -8.32 -3.78
C LEU A 323 4.09 -8.89 -3.92
N VAL A 324 4.47 -9.71 -2.96
CA VAL A 324 5.76 -10.40 -2.87
C VAL A 324 5.46 -11.85 -2.53
N GLU A 325 6.06 -12.75 -3.28
CA GLU A 325 5.79 -14.17 -3.11
C GLU A 325 6.70 -14.79 -2.05
N ILE A 326 6.15 -15.68 -1.23
CA ILE A 326 6.93 -16.57 -0.35
C ILE A 326 7.18 -17.90 -1.06
N TYR A 327 8.20 -18.65 -0.62
CA TYR A 327 8.56 -19.94 -1.24
C TYR A 327 7.35 -20.87 -1.41
N ASN A 328 7.07 -21.31 -2.64
CA ASN A 328 5.89 -22.11 -3.01
C ASN A 328 4.53 -21.49 -2.60
N THR A 329 4.45 -20.18 -2.34
CA THR A 329 3.31 -19.47 -1.69
C THR A 329 2.82 -20.11 -0.38
N ASN A 330 3.61 -20.98 0.24
CA ASN A 330 3.20 -21.74 1.42
C ASN A 330 3.43 -20.92 2.69
N LEU A 331 2.34 -20.62 3.40
CA LEU A 331 2.29 -19.78 4.60
C LEU A 331 3.38 -20.10 5.64
N GLU A 332 3.76 -21.36 5.81
CA GLU A 332 4.78 -21.75 6.79
C GLU A 332 6.13 -21.06 6.52
N TYR A 333 6.47 -20.80 5.25
CA TYR A 333 7.72 -20.13 4.88
C TYR A 333 7.67 -18.61 5.05
N ALA A 334 6.50 -18.01 5.29
CA ALA A 334 6.42 -16.60 5.66
C ALA A 334 7.09 -16.31 7.02
N TYR A 335 7.16 -17.32 7.89
CA TYR A 335 7.79 -17.25 9.21
C TYR A 335 9.25 -17.73 9.22
N ASP A 336 9.75 -18.22 8.08
CA ASP A 336 11.11 -18.72 7.99
C ASP A 336 12.11 -17.55 8.06
N PRO A 337 13.15 -17.61 8.92
CA PRO A 337 14.13 -16.53 9.03
C PRO A 337 14.95 -16.29 7.75
N LEU A 338 14.91 -17.21 6.79
CA LEU A 338 15.55 -17.07 5.48
C LEU A 338 14.70 -16.27 4.50
N PHE A 339 13.39 -16.12 4.74
CA PHE A 339 12.56 -15.21 3.96
C PHE A 339 12.98 -13.76 4.19
N LYS A 340 13.05 -12.97 3.12
CA LYS A 340 13.37 -11.55 3.18
C LYS A 340 12.38 -10.75 2.35
N MET A 341 11.72 -9.80 3.00
CA MET A 341 11.02 -8.73 2.28
C MET A 341 12.04 -7.97 1.41
N PRO A 342 11.74 -7.74 0.12
CA PRO A 342 12.57 -6.89 -0.72
C PRO A 342 12.76 -5.50 -0.12
N ASN A 343 13.92 -4.91 -0.37
CA ASN A 343 14.12 -3.51 -0.13
C ASN A 343 13.27 -2.70 -1.12
N ASP A 344 12.34 -1.90 -0.61
CA ASP A 344 11.44 -1.08 -1.41
C ASP A 344 11.48 0.39 -0.96
N PRO A 345 11.97 1.32 -1.79
CA PRO A 345 11.98 2.75 -1.46
C PRO A 345 10.57 3.34 -1.26
N ALA A 346 9.53 2.72 -1.83
CA ALA A 346 8.15 3.16 -1.65
C ALA A 346 7.53 2.66 -0.34
N ASN A 347 8.12 1.64 0.29
CA ASN A 347 7.56 0.93 1.45
C ASN A 347 6.10 0.50 1.21
N ARG A 348 5.81 -0.06 0.03
CA ARG A 348 4.46 -0.41 -0.43
C ARG A 348 4.37 -1.88 -0.88
N LEU A 349 4.85 -2.78 -0.04
CA LEU A 349 4.84 -4.22 -0.29
C LEU A 349 3.86 -4.97 0.63
N ALA A 350 3.36 -6.11 0.16
CA ALA A 350 2.62 -7.09 0.96
C ALA A 350 2.97 -8.52 0.51
N LEU A 351 2.77 -9.49 1.39
CA LEU A 351 2.99 -10.90 1.07
C LEU A 351 1.76 -11.51 0.38
N THR A 352 1.99 -12.39 -0.58
CA THR A 352 0.96 -13.29 -1.13
C THR A 352 1.18 -14.72 -0.65
N VAL A 353 0.10 -15.42 -0.32
CA VAL A 353 0.08 -16.81 0.15
C VAL A 353 -1.07 -17.56 -0.49
N HIS A 354 -0.90 -18.84 -0.78
CA HIS A 354 -1.99 -19.72 -1.16
C HIS A 354 -2.24 -20.74 -0.05
N TYR A 355 -3.51 -20.93 0.30
CA TYR A 355 -3.88 -21.74 1.45
C TYR A 355 -5.03 -22.69 1.13
N TYR A 356 -4.65 -23.93 0.84
CA TYR A 356 -5.58 -25.03 0.55
C TYR A 356 -5.54 -26.10 1.67
N THR A 357 -5.22 -25.77 2.91
CA THR A 357 -5.15 -26.77 3.99
C THR A 357 -6.53 -26.99 4.63
N PRO A 358 -7.00 -28.25 4.82
CA PRO A 358 -6.35 -29.50 4.45
C PRO A 358 -6.55 -29.86 2.97
N ALA A 359 -5.45 -30.18 2.28
CA ALA A 359 -5.40 -30.35 0.82
C ALA A 359 -6.36 -31.42 0.29
N ASN A 360 -6.56 -32.51 1.03
CA ASN A 360 -7.46 -33.60 0.64
C ASN A 360 -8.96 -33.23 0.62
N LEU A 361 -9.34 -32.11 1.24
CA LEU A 361 -10.70 -31.59 1.22
C LEU A 361 -10.88 -30.49 0.16
N SER A 362 -9.87 -29.64 0.01
CA SER A 362 -9.91 -28.39 -0.77
C SER A 362 -9.49 -28.58 -2.23
N LEU A 363 -8.58 -29.51 -2.50
CA LEU A 363 -8.10 -29.83 -3.83
C LEU A 363 -8.77 -31.13 -4.28
N ILE A 364 -9.82 -30.99 -5.07
CA ILE A 364 -10.38 -32.13 -5.80
C ILE A 364 -9.47 -32.31 -7.02
N HIS A 365 -8.69 -33.39 -7.07
CA HIS A 365 -8.04 -33.81 -8.31
C HIS A 365 -9.14 -34.06 -9.34
N ILE A 366 -9.29 -33.17 -10.31
CA ILE A 366 -10.16 -33.35 -11.48
C ILE A 366 -9.34 -34.01 -12.59
#